data_AF-A0A971NRL6-F1
#
_entry.id   AF-A0A971NRL6-F1
#
_cell.length_a   1.000
_cell.length_b   1.000
_cell.length_c   1.000
_cell.angle_alpha   90.00
_cell.angle_beta   90.00
_cell.angle_gamma   90.00
#
_symmetry.space_group_name_H-M   'P 1'
#
loop_
_entity.id
_entity.type
_entity.pdbx_description
1 polymer ?
#
loop_
_entity_poly.entity_id
_entity_poly.type
_entity_poly.pdbx_seq_one_letter_code
_entity_poly.pdbx_strand_id
1 'polypeptide(L)'
;MSGECPKCNLNDMVIKVSSIFTSGFSHTTAQSGPTLGVGLYKGKLGVGIGGGSSSSGISVSELSMRLKPPEKPKGLGCIIPFLVCFGGGFLLTIAVNDIVIPMILGAIGFIFWMVRLKLSRDKKMEIYDSLMAEWNSMYYCQRDDVVFIPGSVSIKSPESLQSYFNQKLS
;
A
#
# COMPACT_ATOMS: atom_id res chain seq x y z
N MET A 1 8.91 -6.69 -29.07
CA MET A 1 7.82 -5.84 -28.57
C MET A 1 8.36 -4.43 -28.51
N SER A 2 7.94 -3.57 -29.44
CA SER A 2 8.44 -2.19 -29.54
C SER A 2 7.93 -1.39 -28.34
N GLY A 3 8.84 -0.91 -27.51
CA GLY A 3 8.57 0.00 -26.38
C GLY A 3 8.25 1.43 -26.85
N GLU A 4 7.71 1.59 -28.05
CA GLU A 4 7.43 2.88 -28.67
C GLU A 4 6.19 3.52 -28.03
N CYS A 5 6.24 4.83 -27.81
CA CYS A 5 5.09 5.56 -27.29
C CYS A 5 3.96 5.60 -28.35
N PRO A 6 2.71 5.22 -28.01
CA PRO A 6 1.60 5.22 -28.95
C PRO A 6 1.14 6.61 -29.43
N LYS A 7 1.65 7.68 -28.81
CA LYS A 7 1.29 9.07 -29.13
C LYS A 7 2.31 9.75 -30.05
N CYS A 8 3.61 9.59 -29.77
CA CYS A 8 4.68 10.19 -30.58
C CYS A 8 5.46 9.21 -31.47
N ASN A 9 5.23 7.89 -31.35
CA ASN A 9 5.95 6.83 -32.08
C ASN A 9 7.48 6.86 -31.89
N LEU A 10 7.95 7.40 -30.76
CA LEU A 10 9.37 7.45 -30.39
C LEU A 10 9.61 6.60 -29.14
N ASN A 11 10.84 6.07 -29.03
CA ASN A 11 11.31 5.25 -27.92
C ASN A 11 12.48 5.91 -27.14
N ASP A 12 12.83 7.15 -27.50
CA ASP A 12 13.96 7.87 -26.90
C ASP A 12 13.69 8.34 -25.46
N MET A 13 12.43 8.56 -25.10
CA MET A 13 12.00 9.11 -23.80
C MET A 13 11.00 8.21 -23.06
N VAL A 14 11.04 6.90 -23.32
CA VAL A 14 10.17 5.92 -22.69
C VAL A 14 10.92 5.21 -21.56
N ILE A 15 10.42 5.35 -20.34
CA ILE A 15 11.03 4.77 -19.14
C ILE A 15 10.01 3.91 -18.42
N LYS A 16 10.46 2.78 -17.86
CA LYS A 16 9.60 1.90 -17.07
C LYS A 16 9.11 2.61 -15.81
N VAL A 17 7.80 2.57 -15.55
CA VAL A 17 7.18 3.26 -14.39
C VAL A 17 7.82 2.83 -13.07
N SER A 18 8.09 1.54 -12.91
CA SER A 18 8.73 1.01 -11.71
C SER A 18 10.12 1.59 -11.47
N SER A 19 10.88 1.85 -12.54
CA SER A 19 12.23 2.43 -12.45
C SER A 19 12.18 3.91 -12.04
N ILE A 20 11.22 4.69 -12.58
CA ILE A 20 10.99 6.08 -12.17
C ILE A 20 10.61 6.13 -10.68
N PHE A 21 9.71 5.24 -10.26
CA PHE A 21 9.31 5.17 -8.86
C PHE A 21 10.51 4.89 -7.96
N THR A 22 11.30 3.85 -8.23
CA THR A 22 12.46 3.49 -7.40
C THR A 22 13.58 4.55 -7.41
N SER A 23 13.80 5.22 -8.54
CA SER A 23 14.81 6.29 -8.66
C SER A 23 14.35 7.63 -8.06
N GLY A 24 13.05 7.81 -7.88
CA GLY A 24 12.48 9.00 -7.25
C GLY A 24 12.74 9.10 -5.74
N PHE A 25 13.22 8.02 -5.11
CA PHE A 25 13.59 8.01 -3.69
C PHE A 25 15.09 8.26 -3.54
N SER A 26 15.44 9.42 -2.98
CA SER A 26 16.81 9.68 -2.51
C SER A 26 16.85 9.54 -1.00
N HIS A 27 17.56 8.52 -0.53
CA HIS A 27 17.86 8.34 0.88
C HIS A 27 19.03 9.26 1.24
N THR A 28 18.80 10.28 2.07
CA THR A 28 19.92 10.99 2.69
C THR A 28 20.50 10.06 3.75
N THR A 29 21.71 9.56 3.53
CA THR A 29 22.46 8.79 4.53
C THR A 29 22.56 9.59 5.82
N ALA A 30 22.28 8.93 6.94
CA ALA A 30 22.35 9.52 8.27
C ALA A 30 23.71 10.19 8.46
N GLN A 31 23.70 11.53 8.51
CA GLN A 31 24.91 12.28 8.77
C GLN A 31 25.13 12.27 10.29
N SER A 32 26.07 11.46 10.74
CA SER A 32 26.47 11.34 12.15
C SER A 32 27.17 12.64 12.57
N GLY A 33 26.41 13.62 13.05
CA GLY A 33 26.93 14.86 13.60
C GLY A 33 25.91 15.50 14.55
N PRO A 34 26.36 16.32 15.52
CA PRO A 34 25.44 17.10 16.34
C PRO A 34 24.65 18.05 15.42
N THR A 35 23.43 17.66 15.10
CA THR A 35 22.55 18.39 14.18
C THR A 35 21.34 18.88 14.96
N LEU A 36 21.16 20.19 15.00
CA LEU A 36 19.87 20.80 15.34
C LEU A 36 18.99 20.68 14.10
N GLY A 37 18.01 19.78 14.13
CA GLY A 37 17.11 19.52 13.01
C GLY A 37 15.66 19.80 13.39
N VAL A 38 14.95 20.52 12.53
CA VAL A 38 13.49 20.59 12.54
C VAL A 38 13.00 19.58 11.51
N GLY A 39 12.36 18.50 11.96
CA GLY A 39 11.88 17.41 11.10
C GLY A 39 10.36 17.48 10.90
N LEU A 40 9.89 17.20 9.69
CA LEU A 40 8.47 17.13 9.37
C LEU A 40 8.14 15.68 8.96
N TYR A 41 7.54 14.92 9.87
CA TYR A 41 7.16 13.52 9.64
C TYR A 41 5.64 13.37 9.72
N LYS A 42 5.02 12.90 8.62
CA LYS A 42 3.56 12.75 8.49
C LYS A 42 2.76 14.01 8.87
N GLY A 43 3.22 15.18 8.43
CA GLY A 43 2.55 16.46 8.72
C GLY A 43 2.69 16.94 10.17
N LYS A 44 3.53 16.31 10.98
CA LYS A 44 3.88 16.78 12.33
C LYS A 44 5.28 17.37 12.33
N LEU A 45 5.38 18.63 12.75
CA LEU A 45 6.64 19.34 12.96
C LEU A 45 7.20 18.90 14.33
N GLY A 46 8.36 18.26 14.33
CA GLY A 46 9.09 17.89 15.54
C GLY A 46 10.42 18.64 15.61
N VAL A 47 10.67 19.31 16.74
CA VAL A 47 11.98 19.91 17.07
C VAL A 47 12.63 19.02 18.12
N GLY A 48 13.73 18.36 17.77
CA GLY A 48 14.49 17.50 18.68
C GLY A 48 15.92 18.01 18.85
N ILE A 49 16.35 18.20 20.09
CA ILE A 49 17.77 18.43 20.44
C ILE A 49 18.26 17.10 21.03
N GLY A 50 18.83 16.25 20.18
CA GLY A 50 19.34 14.94 20.58
C GLY A 50 20.75 14.74 20.04
N GLY A 51 21.74 14.67 20.93
CA GLY A 51 23.07 14.21 20.58
C GLY A 51 22.99 12.85 19.90
N GLY A 52 23.50 12.75 18.67
CA GLY A 52 23.46 11.51 17.88
C GLY A 52 22.09 11.17 17.30
N SER A 53 21.38 12.13 16.68
CA SER A 53 20.16 11.85 15.93
C SER A 53 20.50 11.52 14.47
N SER A 54 20.35 10.26 14.06
CA SER A 54 20.42 9.85 12.65
C SER A 54 19.16 10.34 11.91
N SER A 55 19.14 11.59 11.48
CA SER A 55 18.06 12.11 10.64
C SER A 55 18.17 11.52 9.24
N SER A 56 17.36 10.51 8.93
CA SER A 56 17.16 10.03 7.57
C SER A 56 16.00 10.79 6.92
N GLY A 57 16.32 11.73 6.04
CA GLY A 57 15.37 12.32 5.11
C GLY A 57 15.16 11.40 3.91
N ILE A 58 13.91 11.21 3.51
CA ILE A 58 13.58 10.61 2.22
C ILE A 58 13.07 11.75 1.34
N SER A 59 13.87 12.15 0.36
CA SER A 59 13.39 13.04 -0.70
C SER A 59 12.69 12.20 -1.75
N VAL A 60 11.46 12.58 -2.09
CA VAL A 60 10.61 11.87 -3.06
C VAL A 60 10.29 12.83 -4.21
N SER A 61 10.60 12.44 -5.44
CA SER A 61 10.27 13.27 -6.61
C SER A 61 8.76 13.34 -6.82
N GLU A 62 8.25 14.50 -7.26
CA GLU A 62 6.81 14.67 -7.51
C GLU A 62 6.28 13.65 -8.53
N LEU A 63 7.07 13.38 -9.58
CA LEU A 63 6.72 12.38 -10.60
C LEU A 63 6.57 10.97 -9.99
N SER A 64 7.45 10.59 -9.05
CA SER A 64 7.33 9.31 -8.35
C SER A 64 6.10 9.25 -7.43
N MET A 65 5.69 10.37 -6.83
CA MET A 65 4.45 10.44 -6.04
C MET A 65 3.20 10.26 -6.91
N ARG A 66 3.21 10.80 -8.13
CA ARG A 66 2.11 10.62 -9.10
C ARG A 66 2.03 9.17 -9.57
N LEU A 67 3.18 8.54 -9.84
CA LEU A 67 3.33 7.16 -10.32
C LEU A 67 3.35 6.10 -9.21
N LYS A 68 2.79 6.40 -8.04
CA LYS A 68 2.82 5.48 -6.89
C LYS A 68 2.16 4.12 -7.23
N PRO A 69 2.71 3.00 -6.72
CA PRO A 69 2.08 1.70 -6.86
C PRO A 69 0.73 1.65 -6.14
N PRO A 70 -0.15 0.68 -6.48
CA PRO A 70 -1.40 0.48 -5.76
C PRO A 70 -1.14 0.24 -4.26
N GLU A 71 -2.02 0.75 -3.40
CA GLU A 71 -1.87 0.61 -1.96
C GLU A 71 -2.22 -0.82 -1.53
N LYS A 72 -1.31 -1.46 -0.77
CA LYS A 72 -1.57 -2.79 -0.22
C LYS A 72 -2.78 -2.73 0.72
N PRO A 73 -3.77 -3.63 0.59
CA PRO A 73 -4.92 -3.65 1.49
C PRO A 73 -4.44 -3.83 2.93
N LYS A 74 -4.69 -2.82 3.77
CA LYS A 74 -4.39 -2.89 5.20
C LYS A 74 -5.40 -3.84 5.84
N GLY A 75 -4.92 -4.97 6.35
CA GLY A 75 -5.74 -5.82 7.20
C GLY A 75 -6.01 -5.09 8.51
N LEU A 76 -7.20 -4.50 8.67
CA LEU A 76 -7.64 -4.00 9.96
C LEU A 76 -7.58 -5.17 10.95
N GLY A 77 -6.78 -5.00 11.99
CA GLY A 77 -6.26 -6.09 12.82
C GLY A 77 -7.35 -6.93 13.48
N CYS A 78 -7.05 -8.22 13.69
CA CYS A 78 -7.91 -9.22 14.33
C CYS A 78 -8.33 -8.91 15.78
N ILE A 79 -8.05 -7.71 16.30
CA ILE A 79 -8.12 -7.39 17.72
C ILE A 79 -9.57 -7.15 18.18
N ILE A 80 -10.35 -6.39 17.40
CA ILE A 80 -11.74 -6.04 17.73
C ILE A 80 -12.64 -7.29 17.91
N PRO A 81 -12.67 -8.26 16.99
CA PRO A 81 -13.53 -9.43 17.10
C PRO A 81 -13.02 -10.45 18.12
N PHE A 82 -11.71 -10.50 18.39
CA PHE A 82 -11.18 -11.26 19.51
C PHE A 82 -11.76 -10.71 20.84
N LEU A 83 -11.76 -9.38 21.00
CA LEU A 83 -12.37 -8.72 22.16
C LEU A 83 -13.88 -8.96 22.27
N VAL A 84 -14.61 -8.93 21.15
CA VAL A 84 -16.08 -9.20 21.14
C VAL A 84 -16.38 -10.66 21.48
N CYS A 85 -15.64 -11.63 20.94
CA CYS A 85 -15.86 -13.05 21.22
C CYS A 85 -15.49 -13.43 22.65
N PHE A 86 -14.34 -12.97 23.14
CA PHE A 86 -13.90 -13.27 24.52
C PHE A 86 -14.72 -12.49 25.55
N GLY A 87 -15.00 -11.21 25.31
CA GLY A 87 -15.80 -10.38 26.23
C GLY A 87 -17.27 -10.82 26.29
N GLY A 88 -17.88 -11.12 25.13
CA GLY A 88 -19.28 -11.56 25.06
C GLY A 88 -19.48 -12.99 25.57
N GLY A 89 -18.55 -13.91 25.26
CA GLY A 89 -18.60 -15.29 25.75
C GLY A 89 -18.45 -15.37 27.27
N PHE A 90 -17.60 -14.52 27.87
CA PHE A 90 -17.39 -14.47 29.31
C PHE A 90 -18.60 -13.92 30.08
N LEU A 91 -19.39 -13.02 29.49
CA LEU A 91 -20.63 -12.56 30.13
C LEU A 91 -21.73 -13.62 30.11
N LEU A 92 -21.78 -14.46 29.07
CA LEU A 92 -22.77 -15.54 28.95
C LEU A 92 -22.50 -16.70 29.91
N THR A 93 -21.25 -17.03 30.22
CA THR A 93 -20.92 -18.10 31.18
C THR A 93 -21.46 -17.84 32.58
N ILE A 94 -21.53 -16.57 32.99
CA ILE A 94 -22.08 -16.17 34.30
C ILE A 94 -23.59 -16.47 34.40
N ALA A 95 -24.32 -16.43 33.28
CA ALA A 95 -25.78 -16.55 33.28
C ALA A 95 -26.30 -18.01 33.30
N VAL A 96 -25.62 -18.93 32.62
CA VAL A 96 -26.08 -20.33 32.44
C VAL A 96 -25.43 -21.33 33.39
N ASN A 97 -24.42 -20.91 34.16
CA ASN A 97 -23.67 -21.77 35.10
C ASN A 97 -23.05 -23.04 34.45
N ASP A 98 -22.91 -23.02 33.11
CA ASP A 98 -22.29 -24.05 32.29
C ASP A 98 -21.23 -23.39 31.39
N ILE A 99 -20.01 -23.89 31.49
CA ILE A 99 -18.84 -23.32 30.81
C ILE A 99 -18.55 -23.98 29.45
N VAL A 100 -19.07 -25.20 29.23
CA VAL A 100 -18.66 -26.04 28.09
C VAL A 100 -19.33 -25.57 26.81
N ILE A 101 -20.64 -25.31 26.87
CA ILE A 101 -21.45 -24.89 25.71
C ILE A 101 -20.97 -23.55 25.09
N PRO A 102 -20.78 -22.45 25.86
CA PRO A 102 -20.33 -21.18 25.28
C PRO A 102 -18.89 -21.24 24.73
N MET A 103 -18.03 -22.09 25.31
CA MET A 103 -16.67 -22.30 24.81
C MET A 103 -16.67 -22.93 23.42
N ILE A 104 -17.49 -23.97 23.20
CA ILE A 104 -17.59 -24.65 21.89
C ILE A 104 -18.19 -23.71 20.84
N LEU A 105 -19.28 -23.00 21.16
CA LEU A 105 -19.90 -22.05 20.22
C LEU A 105 -18.96 -20.89 19.88
N GLY A 106 -18.21 -20.38 20.86
CA GLY A 106 -17.19 -19.35 20.66
C GLY A 106 -16.06 -19.83 19.75
N ALA A 107 -15.58 -21.06 19.94
CA ALA A 107 -14.56 -21.66 19.09
C ALA A 107 -15.03 -21.83 17.63
N ILE A 108 -16.24 -22.34 17.42
CA ILE A 108 -16.82 -22.51 16.08
C ILE A 108 -17.00 -21.16 15.39
N GLY A 109 -17.56 -20.17 16.10
CA GLY A 109 -17.73 -18.82 15.59
C GLY A 109 -16.40 -18.15 15.23
N PHE A 110 -15.38 -18.33 16.06
CA PHE A 110 -14.03 -17.82 15.80
C PHE A 110 -13.39 -18.47 14.57
N ILE A 111 -13.49 -19.79 14.42
CA ILE A 111 -12.98 -20.51 13.24
C ILE A 111 -13.69 -20.03 11.98
N PHE A 112 -15.02 -19.98 11.98
CA PHE A 112 -15.80 -19.51 10.84
C PHE A 112 -15.44 -18.08 10.44
N TRP A 113 -15.29 -17.20 11.44
CA TRP A 113 -14.87 -15.82 11.23
C TRP A 113 -13.45 -15.71 10.67
N MET A 114 -12.50 -16.50 11.19
CA MET A 114 -11.12 -16.58 10.69
C MET A 114 -11.07 -17.07 9.24
N VAL A 115 -11.86 -18.09 8.89
CA VAL A 115 -11.96 -18.61 7.52
C VAL A 115 -12.53 -17.54 6.58
N ARG A 116 -13.61 -16.86 6.99
CA ARG A 116 -14.22 -15.78 6.21
C ARG A 116 -13.25 -14.61 6.00
N LEU A 117 -12.50 -14.25 7.04
CA LEU A 117 -11.46 -13.23 6.94
C LEU A 117 -10.36 -13.63 5.97
N LYS A 118 -9.87 -14.86 6.05
CA LYS A 118 -8.81 -15.35 5.18
C LYS A 118 -9.26 -15.33 3.72
N LEU A 119 -10.44 -15.86 3.42
CA LEU A 119 -11.06 -15.80 2.08
C LEU A 119 -11.19 -14.38 1.55
N SER A 120 -11.60 -13.43 2.39
CA SER A 120 -11.72 -12.03 1.97
C SER A 120 -10.36 -11.38 1.72
N ARG A 121 -9.34 -11.72 2.53
CA ARG A 121 -7.97 -11.23 2.33
C ARG A 121 -7.35 -11.81 1.07
N ASP A 122 -7.53 -13.11 0.82
CA ASP A 122 -6.95 -13.80 -0.33
C ASP A 122 -7.47 -13.19 -1.65
N LYS A 123 -8.80 -12.95 -1.76
CA LYS A 123 -9.38 -12.27 -2.94
C LYS A 123 -8.82 -10.87 -3.16
N LYS A 124 -8.67 -10.08 -2.09
CA LYS A 124 -8.11 -8.72 -2.18
C LYS A 124 -6.62 -8.75 -2.57
N MET A 125 -5.88 -9.75 -2.09
CA MET A 125 -4.48 -9.94 -2.46
C MET A 125 -4.34 -10.37 -3.91
N GLU A 126 -5.19 -11.26 -4.42
CA GLU A 126 -5.20 -11.65 -5.83
C GLU A 126 -5.43 -10.46 -6.77
N ILE A 127 -6.42 -9.61 -6.44
CA ILE A 127 -6.67 -8.36 -7.18
C ILE A 127 -5.44 -7.45 -7.09
N TYR A 128 -4.87 -7.27 -5.90
CA TYR A 128 -3.67 -6.46 -5.70
C TYR A 128 -2.47 -6.97 -6.51
N ASP A 129 -2.24 -8.28 -6.53
CA ASP A 129 -1.13 -8.90 -7.26
C ASP A 129 -1.32 -8.72 -8.77
N SER A 130 -2.56 -8.86 -9.27
CA SER A 130 -2.88 -8.58 -10.68
C SER A 130 -2.64 -7.12 -11.06
N LEU A 131 -3.03 -6.18 -10.20
CA LEU A 131 -2.81 -4.74 -10.39
C LEU A 131 -1.33 -4.37 -10.31
N MET A 132 -0.59 -5.02 -9.42
CA MET A 132 0.85 -4.83 -9.28
C MET A 132 1.59 -5.36 -10.50
N ALA A 133 1.17 -6.50 -11.06
CA ALA A 133 1.70 -7.01 -12.31
C ALA A 133 1.41 -6.04 -13.47
N GLU A 134 0.17 -5.52 -13.56
CA GLU A 134 -0.22 -4.49 -14.53
C GLU A 134 0.69 -3.25 -14.41
N TRP A 135 0.82 -2.69 -13.20
CA TRP A 135 1.69 -1.53 -12.91
C TRP A 135 3.15 -1.79 -13.28
N ASN A 136 3.70 -2.97 -12.98
CA ASN A 136 5.06 -3.35 -13.33
C ASN A 136 5.30 -3.49 -14.83
N SER A 137 4.24 -3.64 -15.63
CA SER A 137 4.32 -3.69 -17.10
C SER A 137 4.14 -2.32 -17.77
N MET A 138 3.83 -1.28 -17.01
CA MET A 138 3.58 0.06 -17.53
C MET A 138 4.88 0.83 -17.83
N TYR A 139 4.81 1.64 -18.87
CA TYR A 139 5.85 2.57 -19.30
C TYR A 139 5.31 3.99 -19.31
N TYR A 140 6.19 4.94 -19.05
CA TYR A 140 5.88 6.36 -19.02
C TYR A 140 6.69 7.06 -20.12
N CYS A 141 6.00 7.84 -20.95
CA CYS A 141 6.62 8.71 -21.94
C CYS A 141 6.77 10.12 -21.36
N GLN A 142 8.01 10.56 -21.16
CA GLN A 142 8.29 11.87 -20.58
C GLN A 142 7.89 13.04 -21.49
N ARG A 143 7.90 12.84 -22.81
CA ARG A 143 7.57 13.88 -23.79
C ARG A 143 6.09 14.26 -23.78
N ASP A 144 5.25 13.24 -23.66
CA ASP A 144 3.79 13.37 -23.80
C ASP A 144 3.03 13.35 -22.48
N ASP A 145 3.73 13.09 -21.37
CA ASP A 145 3.17 12.89 -20.03
C ASP A 145 2.08 11.80 -19.99
N VAL A 146 2.37 10.64 -20.61
CA VAL A 146 1.43 9.54 -20.72
C VAL A 146 2.01 8.22 -20.21
N VAL A 147 1.15 7.44 -19.54
CA VAL A 147 1.41 6.07 -19.11
C VAL A 147 0.69 5.10 -20.04
N PHE A 148 1.39 4.07 -20.50
CA PHE A 148 0.83 3.05 -21.40
C PHE A 148 1.41 1.67 -21.10
N ILE A 149 0.72 0.62 -21.56
CA ILE A 149 1.21 -0.76 -21.52
C ILE A 149 1.62 -1.15 -22.95
N PRO A 150 2.82 -1.68 -23.19
CA PRO A 150 3.28 -2.03 -24.54
C PRO A 150 2.37 -3.09 -25.15
N GLY A 151 1.92 -2.86 -26.38
CA GLY A 151 0.95 -3.73 -27.06
C GLY A 151 -0.52 -3.46 -26.70
N SER A 152 -0.80 -2.54 -25.77
CA SER A 152 -2.15 -2.04 -25.51
C SER A 152 -2.37 -0.66 -26.15
N VAL A 153 -3.60 -0.38 -26.58
CA VAL A 153 -4.00 0.95 -27.08
C VAL A 153 -4.38 1.89 -25.92
N SER A 154 -4.39 1.39 -24.68
CA SER A 154 -4.81 2.19 -23.53
C SER A 154 -3.71 3.18 -23.12
N ILE A 155 -4.02 4.46 -23.26
CA ILE A 155 -3.20 5.58 -22.82
C ILE A 155 -3.90 6.19 -21.60
N LYS A 156 -3.17 6.37 -20.50
CA LYS A 156 -3.69 6.98 -19.26
C LYS A 156 -2.81 8.15 -18.84
N SER A 157 -3.42 9.20 -18.31
CA SER A 157 -2.67 10.26 -17.65
C SER A 157 -2.18 9.77 -16.28
N PRO A 158 -1.02 10.24 -15.78
CA PRO A 158 -0.52 9.85 -14.46
C PRO A 158 -1.52 10.17 -13.33
N GLU A 159 -2.32 11.22 -13.46
CA GLU A 159 -3.34 11.59 -12.48
C GLU A 159 -4.51 10.60 -12.43
N SER A 160 -4.96 10.12 -13.61
CA SER A 160 -6.04 9.12 -13.73
C SER A 160 -5.63 7.72 -13.26
N LEU A 161 -4.32 7.47 -13.12
CA LEU A 161 -3.78 6.17 -12.76
C LEU A 161 -4.22 5.75 -11.34
N GLN A 162 -4.20 6.68 -10.39
CA GLN A 162 -4.55 6.37 -9.00
C GLN A 162 -6.04 6.13 -8.83
N SER A 163 -6.90 6.89 -9.50
CA SER A 163 -8.34 6.66 -9.47
C SER A 163 -8.70 5.31 -10.08
N TYR A 164 -8.02 4.90 -11.16
CA TYR A 164 -8.16 3.58 -11.77
C TYR A 164 -7.80 2.45 -10.78
N PHE A 165 -6.69 2.55 -10.06
CA PHE A 165 -6.32 1.53 -9.07
C PHE A 165 -7.28 1.50 -7.88
N ASN A 166 -7.69 2.67 -7.39
CA ASN A 166 -8.63 2.75 -6.26
C ASN A 166 -10.00 2.16 -6.63
N GLN A 167 -10.48 2.40 -7.86
CA GLN A 167 -11.73 1.83 -8.36
C GLN A 167 -11.67 0.30 -8.51
N LYS A 168 -10.53 -0.26 -8.91
CA LYS A 168 -10.37 -1.73 -8.98
C LYS A 168 -10.19 -2.39 -7.61
N LEU A 169 -9.73 -1.65 -6.60
CA LEU A 169 -9.51 -2.16 -5.24
C LEU A 169 -10.73 -2.02 -4.32
N SER A 170 -11.68 -1.13 -4.64
CA SER A 170 -12.92 -0.92 -3.88
C SER A 170 -13.92 -2.07 -4.07
#